data_AF-U5XHL8-F1
#
_entry.id   AF-U5XHL8-F1
#
_cell.length_a   1.000
_cell.length_b   1.000
_cell.length_c   1.000
_cell.angle_alpha   90.00
_cell.angle_beta   90.00
_cell.angle_gamma   90.00
#
_symmetry.space_group_name_H-M   'P 1'
#
loop_
_entity.id
_entity.type
_entity.pdbx_description
1 polymer ?
#
loop_
_entity_poly.entity_id
_entity_poly.type
_entity_poly.pdbx_seq_one_letter_code
_entity_poly.pdbx_strand_id
1 'polypeptide(L)'
;PTSSQVAAGAAYNPAVNGKEGPLKVGWSGSLASGNLSVALNRTFQAAGVPWVEDVNGGKMRGFNIYPSTLDVDLNVREDAARAYYFPYDDRKNLHLLENTTANRLFWKNGSAEEAIADGVEITSADGKVTRVHAKKEVIISAGALRSPLILELSGVGNP
;
A
#
# COMPACT_ATOMS: atom_id res chain seq x y z
N PRO A 1 17.92 8.27 8.93
CA PRO A 1 17.81 8.20 10.40
C PRO A 1 18.60 9.35 11.04
N THR A 2 18.16 9.87 12.18
CA THR A 2 18.92 10.82 12.99
C THR A 2 20.08 10.12 13.69
N SER A 3 21.03 10.88 14.27
CA SER A 3 22.16 10.29 15.02
C SER A 3 21.70 9.40 16.19
N SER A 4 20.61 9.78 16.88
CA SER A 4 20.04 8.95 17.96
C SER A 4 19.43 7.66 17.45
N GLN A 5 18.77 7.70 16.28
CA GLN A 5 18.20 6.51 15.65
C GLN A 5 19.30 5.56 15.16
N VAL A 6 20.39 6.09 14.60
CA VAL A 6 21.56 5.29 14.22
C VAL A 6 22.18 4.60 15.43
N ALA A 7 22.32 5.31 16.56
CA ALA A 7 22.82 4.73 17.80
C ALA A 7 21.91 3.62 18.36
N ALA A 8 20.62 3.64 18.01
CA ALA A 8 19.66 2.60 18.35
C ALA A 8 19.60 1.44 17.33
N GLY A 9 20.45 1.46 16.29
CA GLY A 9 20.61 0.39 15.31
C GLY A 9 19.84 0.58 14.00
N ALA A 10 19.22 1.74 13.77
CA ALA A 10 18.56 2.08 12.51
C ALA A 10 19.60 2.33 11.40
N ALA A 11 19.45 1.65 10.27
CA ALA A 11 20.29 1.79 9.09
C ALA A 11 19.46 1.59 7.82
N TYR A 12 20.00 1.97 6.67
CA TYR A 12 19.44 1.68 5.35
C TYR A 12 20.54 1.72 4.29
N ASN A 13 20.35 1.00 3.19
CA ASN A 13 21.22 1.06 2.02
C ASN A 13 20.68 2.08 1.00
N PRO A 14 21.38 3.19 0.71
CA PRO A 14 20.88 4.21 -0.22
C PRO A 14 20.60 3.70 -1.65
N ALA A 15 21.28 2.65 -2.11
CA ALA A 15 21.11 2.12 -3.47
C ALA A 15 19.74 1.43 -3.69
N VAL A 16 19.04 1.07 -2.62
CA VAL A 16 17.76 0.34 -2.68
C VAL A 16 16.59 1.12 -2.08
N ASN A 17 16.78 2.40 -1.75
CA ASN A 17 15.76 3.27 -1.16
C ASN A 17 15.65 4.58 -1.96
N GLY A 18 14.55 4.73 -2.70
CA GLY A 18 14.26 5.96 -3.47
C GLY A 18 14.00 7.17 -2.56
N LYS A 19 14.18 8.38 -3.10
CA LYS A 19 14.06 9.64 -2.33
C LYS A 19 13.01 10.61 -2.87
N GLU A 20 12.42 10.29 -4.01
CA GLU A 20 11.49 11.15 -4.75
C GLU A 20 10.07 10.54 -4.82
N GLY A 21 9.90 9.33 -4.29
CA GLY A 21 8.60 8.63 -4.29
C GLY A 21 7.60 9.26 -3.31
N PRO A 22 6.28 9.10 -3.54
CA PRO A 22 5.27 9.74 -2.69
C PRO A 22 5.12 9.13 -1.28
N LEU A 23 5.48 7.86 -1.09
CA LEU A 23 5.36 7.18 0.20
C LEU A 23 6.53 7.55 1.11
N LYS A 24 6.29 8.43 2.09
CA LYS A 24 7.29 8.75 3.13
C LYS A 24 7.52 7.54 4.04
N VAL A 25 8.80 7.23 4.23
CA VAL A 25 9.28 6.13 5.06
C VAL A 25 10.36 6.66 6.00
N GLY A 26 10.29 6.25 7.26
CA GLY A 26 11.24 6.69 8.27
C GLY A 26 11.13 5.91 9.57
N TRP A 27 11.85 6.37 10.59
CA TRP A 27 11.79 5.79 11.93
C TRP A 27 11.04 6.71 12.86
N SER A 28 10.38 6.15 13.86
CA SER A 28 9.68 6.92 14.90
C SER A 28 10.60 7.99 15.51
N GLY A 29 10.07 9.18 15.74
CA GLY A 29 10.78 10.24 16.47
C GLY A 29 11.14 9.83 17.90
N SER A 30 10.40 8.89 18.49
CA SER A 30 10.66 8.31 19.82
C SER A 30 11.61 7.12 19.81
N LEU A 31 12.15 6.72 18.66
CA LEU A 31 13.06 5.59 18.57
C LEU A 31 14.36 5.89 19.34
N ALA A 32 14.61 5.07 20.35
CA ALA A 32 15.77 5.17 21.23
C ALA A 32 16.36 3.79 21.50
N SER A 33 17.64 3.78 21.88
CA SER A 33 18.29 2.55 22.34
C SER A 33 17.72 2.15 23.70
N GLY A 34 17.57 0.84 23.94
CA GLY A 34 17.05 0.29 25.18
C GLY A 34 17.70 -1.05 25.51
N ASN A 35 17.63 -1.47 26.77
CA ASN A 35 18.22 -2.73 27.23
C ASN A 35 17.76 -3.94 26.40
N LEU A 36 16.48 -3.99 26.05
CA LEU A 36 15.87 -5.05 25.26
C LEU A 36 16.43 -5.08 23.83
N SER A 37 16.47 -3.95 23.11
CA SER A 37 16.92 -3.93 21.72
C SER A 37 18.41 -4.29 21.60
N VAL A 38 19.23 -3.84 22.57
CA VAL A 38 20.65 -4.23 22.65
C VAL A 38 20.81 -5.73 22.94
N ALA A 39 20.08 -6.26 23.93
CA ALA A 39 20.13 -7.67 24.29
C ALA A 39 19.65 -8.58 23.16
N LEU A 40 18.58 -8.21 22.45
CA LEU A 40 18.08 -8.94 21.29
C LEU A 40 19.13 -9.00 20.18
N ASN A 41 19.75 -7.86 19.83
CA ASN A 41 20.77 -7.82 18.78
C ASN A 41 21.90 -8.81 19.07
N ARG A 42 22.44 -8.79 20.30
CA ARG A 42 23.52 -9.71 20.70
C ARG A 42 23.06 -11.17 20.76
N THR A 43 21.85 -11.42 21.26
CA THR A 43 21.29 -12.77 21.34
C THR A 43 21.05 -13.38 19.95
N PHE A 44 20.52 -12.62 19.00
CA PHE A 44 20.31 -13.08 17.63
C PHE A 44 21.63 -13.38 16.91
N GLN A 45 22.64 -12.52 17.07
CA GLN A 45 23.98 -12.80 16.54
C GLN A 45 24.56 -14.09 17.12
N ALA A 46 24.43 -14.32 18.43
CA ALA A 46 24.87 -15.56 19.06
C ALA A 46 24.11 -16.80 18.56
N ALA A 47 22.84 -16.63 18.14
CA ALA A 47 22.04 -17.66 17.50
C ALA A 47 22.32 -17.85 15.99
N GLY A 48 23.32 -17.16 15.43
CA GLY A 48 23.68 -17.27 14.01
C GLY A 48 22.78 -16.49 13.04
N VAL A 49 21.99 -15.54 13.57
CA VAL A 49 21.18 -14.59 12.79
C VAL A 49 21.93 -13.25 12.74
N PRO A 50 22.47 -12.84 11.57
CA PRO A 50 23.28 -11.63 11.46
C PRO A 50 22.40 -10.38 11.64
N TRP A 51 22.99 -9.31 12.16
CA TRP A 51 22.43 -7.97 11.96
C TRP A 51 22.61 -7.59 10.49
N VAL A 52 21.56 -7.04 9.87
CA VAL A 52 21.59 -6.57 8.48
C VAL A 52 21.16 -5.11 8.44
N GLU A 53 21.88 -4.31 7.65
CA GLU A 53 21.61 -2.87 7.55
C GLU A 53 20.24 -2.58 6.91
N ASP A 54 19.83 -3.41 5.96
CA ASP A 54 18.61 -3.19 5.18
C ASP A 54 18.05 -4.52 4.68
N VAL A 55 16.78 -4.79 5.01
CA VAL A 55 16.06 -5.99 4.57
C VAL A 55 15.36 -5.80 3.22
N ASN A 56 15.25 -4.56 2.72
CA ASN A 56 14.48 -4.22 1.52
C ASN A 56 15.29 -4.36 0.21
N GLY A 57 16.59 -4.67 0.29
CA GLY A 57 17.46 -4.91 -0.87
C GLY A 57 17.35 -6.30 -1.52
N GLY A 58 16.30 -7.07 -1.21
CA GLY A 58 16.10 -8.42 -1.75
C GLY A 58 16.82 -9.55 -0.99
N LYS A 59 17.55 -9.24 0.08
CA LYS A 59 18.15 -10.22 1.02
C LYS A 59 17.67 -9.94 2.44
N MET A 60 16.60 -10.62 2.84
CA MET A 60 15.85 -10.26 4.06
C MET A 60 16.30 -10.99 5.34
N ARG A 61 17.10 -12.06 5.24
CA ARG A 61 17.47 -12.89 6.40
C ARG A 61 18.41 -12.12 7.33
N GLY A 62 17.93 -11.72 8.50
CA GLY A 62 18.72 -11.11 9.56
C GLY A 62 17.85 -10.46 10.64
N PHE A 63 18.51 -9.84 11.61
CA PHE A 63 17.91 -8.93 12.58
C PHE A 63 18.10 -7.48 12.11
N ASN A 64 17.05 -6.66 12.20
CA ASN A 64 17.07 -5.27 11.72
C ASN A 64 16.14 -4.37 12.54
N ILE A 65 16.50 -3.09 12.65
CA ILE A 65 15.61 -2.04 13.18
C ILE A 65 14.90 -1.39 11.99
N TYR A 66 13.74 -1.94 11.66
CA TYR A 66 13.03 -1.62 10.42
C TYR A 66 12.46 -0.19 10.40
N PRO A 67 12.41 0.45 9.23
CA PRO A 67 11.66 1.69 9.05
C PRO A 67 10.16 1.40 8.91
N SER A 68 9.34 2.44 9.10
CA SER A 68 7.88 2.40 9.00
C SER A 68 7.38 3.41 7.97
N THR A 69 6.18 3.19 7.43
CA THR A 69 5.43 4.19 6.64
C THR A 69 4.95 5.31 7.56
N LEU A 70 5.78 6.34 7.69
CA LEU A 70 5.65 7.41 8.66
C LEU A 70 6.12 8.72 8.02
N ASP A 71 5.26 9.74 8.06
CA ASP A 71 5.69 11.11 7.85
C ASP A 71 6.38 11.58 9.13
N VAL A 72 7.71 11.68 9.08
CA VAL A 72 8.52 12.12 10.23
C VAL A 72 8.38 13.62 10.49
N ASP A 73 8.06 14.42 9.47
CA ASP A 73 7.91 15.87 9.60
C ASP A 73 6.65 16.22 10.38
N LEU A 74 5.57 15.45 10.16
CA LEU A 74 4.28 15.60 10.86
C LEU A 74 4.07 14.63 12.03
N ASN A 75 4.94 13.63 12.16
CA ASN A 75 4.82 12.53 13.13
C ASN A 75 3.46 11.79 13.05
N VAL A 76 3.03 11.46 11.83
CA VAL A 76 1.77 10.73 11.56
C VAL A 76 2.02 9.51 10.68
N ARG A 77 1.11 8.54 10.75
CA ARG A 77 1.07 7.41 9.80
C ARG A 77 1.04 7.95 8.37
N GLU A 78 1.92 7.43 7.52
CA GLU A 78 1.88 7.68 6.08
C GLU A 78 1.05 6.60 5.40
N ASP A 79 -0.28 6.79 5.39
CA ASP A 79 -1.19 5.91 4.65
C ASP A 79 -1.20 6.23 3.15
N ALA A 80 -1.79 5.33 2.35
CA ALA A 80 -1.81 5.47 0.90
C ALA A 80 -2.56 6.71 0.41
N ALA A 81 -3.55 7.23 1.15
CA ALA A 81 -4.25 8.45 0.77
C ALA A 81 -3.37 9.69 1.04
N ARG A 82 -2.66 9.72 2.16
CA ARG A 82 -1.64 10.76 2.44
C ARG A 82 -0.53 10.78 1.40
N ALA A 83 -0.03 9.62 1.01
CA ALA A 83 1.05 9.54 0.03
C ALA A 83 0.59 9.82 -1.41
N TYR A 84 -0.54 9.25 -1.86
CA TYR A 84 -0.90 9.19 -3.28
C TYR A 84 -2.20 9.92 -3.66
N TYR A 85 -3.01 10.38 -2.70
CA TYR A 85 -4.27 11.07 -3.00
C TYR A 85 -4.22 12.56 -2.64
N PHE A 86 -4.11 12.91 -1.35
CA PHE A 86 -4.22 14.30 -0.88
C PHE A 86 -3.20 15.27 -1.51
N PRO A 87 -1.94 14.88 -1.82
CA PRO A 87 -1.02 15.77 -2.54
C PRO A 87 -1.39 16.05 -4.00
N TYR A 88 -2.41 15.37 -4.54
CA TYR A 88 -2.79 15.40 -5.95
C TYR A 88 -4.30 15.54 -6.17
N ASP A 89 -5.09 15.83 -5.13
CA ASP A 89 -6.55 15.92 -5.19
C ASP A 89 -7.05 17.21 -5.89
N ASP A 90 -6.13 18.13 -6.17
CA ASP A 90 -6.34 19.35 -6.95
C ASP A 90 -6.57 19.06 -8.45
N ARG A 91 -6.11 17.90 -8.92
CA ARG A 91 -6.22 17.46 -10.32
C ARG A 91 -7.68 17.31 -10.75
N LYS A 92 -8.12 18.16 -11.67
CA LYS A 92 -9.52 18.16 -12.17
C LYS A 92 -9.92 16.92 -12.96
N ASN A 93 -8.97 16.10 -13.37
CA ASN A 93 -9.19 14.83 -14.05
C ASN A 93 -9.15 13.61 -13.10
N LEU A 94 -8.96 13.83 -11.80
CA LEU A 94 -9.06 12.81 -10.75
C LEU A 94 -10.40 12.99 -10.03
N HIS A 95 -11.18 11.91 -9.94
CA HIS A 95 -12.49 11.92 -9.32
C HIS A 95 -12.58 10.82 -8.27
N LEU A 96 -13.11 11.15 -7.10
CA LEU A 96 -13.33 10.22 -6.00
C LEU A 96 -14.83 10.18 -5.67
N LEU A 97 -15.36 8.96 -5.50
CA LEU A 97 -16.68 8.71 -4.96
C LEU A 97 -16.53 7.95 -3.64
N GLU A 98 -16.52 8.69 -2.53
CA GLU A 98 -16.53 8.11 -1.20
C GLU A 98 -17.89 7.46 -0.88
N ASN A 99 -17.94 6.62 0.16
CA ASN A 99 -19.16 5.97 0.62
C ASN A 99 -19.95 5.27 -0.50
N THR A 100 -19.24 4.73 -1.49
CA THR A 100 -19.79 4.13 -2.71
C THR A 100 -19.23 2.74 -2.87
N THR A 101 -20.11 1.74 -2.94
CA THR A 101 -19.72 0.32 -3.08
C THR A 101 -19.76 -0.08 -4.55
N ALA A 102 -18.68 -0.65 -5.07
CA ALA A 102 -18.69 -1.34 -6.36
C ALA A 102 -19.30 -2.74 -6.20
N ASN A 103 -20.40 -3.00 -6.92
CA ASN A 103 -21.16 -4.25 -6.80
C ASN A 103 -20.61 -5.32 -7.76
N ARG A 104 -20.50 -4.98 -9.05
CA ARG A 104 -20.01 -5.84 -10.14
C ARG A 104 -19.63 -5.01 -11.37
N LEU A 105 -18.86 -5.59 -12.28
CA LEU A 105 -18.69 -5.07 -13.63
C LEU A 105 -19.93 -5.40 -14.47
N PHE A 106 -20.15 -4.59 -15.51
CA PHE A 106 -21.08 -4.94 -16.58
C PHE A 106 -20.35 -4.83 -17.93
N TRP A 107 -20.80 -5.65 -18.88
CA TRP A 107 -20.09 -5.90 -20.14
C TRP A 107 -20.78 -5.21 -21.30
N LYS A 108 -20.00 -4.87 -22.33
CA LYS A 108 -20.58 -4.44 -23.62
C LYS A 108 -21.32 -5.61 -24.25
N ASN A 109 -22.50 -5.35 -24.77
CA ASN A 109 -23.22 -6.31 -25.58
C ASN A 109 -22.59 -6.38 -26.99
N GLY A 110 -22.38 -7.58 -27.50
CA GLY A 110 -21.85 -7.80 -28.84
C GLY A 110 -21.48 -9.26 -29.08
N SER A 111 -21.08 -9.57 -30.31
CA SER A 111 -20.64 -10.92 -30.72
C SER A 111 -19.16 -11.18 -30.44
N ALA A 112 -18.50 -10.33 -29.65
CA ALA A 112 -17.12 -10.54 -29.27
C ALA A 112 -17.07 -11.66 -28.22
N GLU A 113 -16.27 -12.69 -28.49
CA GLU A 113 -16.03 -13.79 -27.55
C GLU A 113 -15.23 -13.31 -26.32
N GLU A 114 -14.28 -12.40 -26.54
CA GLU A 114 -13.54 -11.76 -25.45
C GLU A 114 -14.40 -10.67 -24.80
N ALA A 115 -14.62 -10.79 -23.48
CA ALA A 115 -15.47 -9.88 -22.74
C ALA A 115 -14.84 -8.48 -22.63
N ILE A 116 -15.58 -7.46 -23.06
CA ILE A 116 -15.17 -6.06 -22.94
C ILE A 116 -15.99 -5.40 -21.84
N ALA A 117 -15.34 -5.02 -20.73
CA ALA A 117 -16.01 -4.28 -19.66
C ALA A 117 -16.50 -2.92 -20.18
N ASP A 118 -17.78 -2.61 -19.96
CA ASP A 118 -18.36 -1.30 -20.26
C ASP A 118 -18.30 -0.36 -19.05
N GLY A 119 -18.36 -0.93 -17.84
CA GLY A 119 -18.28 -0.15 -16.61
C GLY A 119 -18.52 -0.94 -15.34
N VAL A 120 -18.87 -0.22 -14.27
CA VAL A 120 -19.13 -0.75 -12.93
C VAL A 120 -20.49 -0.31 -12.43
N GLU A 121 -21.25 -1.25 -11.85
CA GLU A 121 -22.45 -0.94 -11.09
C GLU A 121 -22.07 -0.58 -9.65
N ILE A 122 -22.62 0.54 -9.16
CA ILE A 122 -22.29 1.10 -7.85
C ILE A 122 -23.54 1.35 -7.01
N THR A 123 -23.39 1.26 -5.69
CA THR A 123 -24.38 1.69 -4.70
C THR A 123 -23.81 2.85 -3.89
N SER A 124 -24.48 4.00 -3.93
CA SER A 124 -24.11 5.21 -3.17
C SER A 124 -24.63 5.18 -1.73
N ALA A 125 -24.16 6.11 -0.89
CA ALA A 125 -24.53 6.22 0.52
C ALA A 125 -26.05 6.41 0.77
N ASP A 126 -26.76 7.02 -0.17
CA ASP A 126 -28.21 7.21 -0.15
C ASP A 126 -28.99 5.96 -0.59
N GLY A 127 -28.29 4.86 -0.88
CA GLY A 127 -28.87 3.61 -1.38
C GLY A 127 -29.14 3.59 -2.89
N LYS A 128 -28.81 4.67 -3.62
CA LYS A 128 -29.03 4.73 -5.07
C LYS A 128 -28.08 3.79 -5.80
N VAL A 129 -28.64 2.90 -6.62
CA VAL A 129 -27.89 2.00 -7.49
C VAL A 129 -27.79 2.62 -8.89
N THR A 130 -26.58 2.78 -9.41
CA THR A 130 -26.32 3.37 -10.73
C THR A 130 -25.14 2.70 -11.43
N ARG A 131 -24.85 3.11 -12.68
CA ARG A 131 -23.71 2.64 -13.47
C ARG A 131 -22.78 3.78 -13.81
N VAL A 132 -21.47 3.50 -13.76
CA VAL A 132 -20.41 4.38 -14.28
C VAL A 132 -19.67 3.65 -15.39
N HIS A 133 -19.34 4.36 -16.47
CA HIS A 133 -18.72 3.77 -17.67
C HIS A 133 -17.23 4.05 -17.75
N ALA A 134 -16.48 3.07 -18.26
CA ALA A 134 -15.06 3.20 -18.55
C ALA A 134 -14.82 3.21 -20.06
N LYS A 135 -14.21 4.29 -20.58
CA LYS A 135 -13.88 4.40 -22.01
C LYS A 135 -12.70 3.54 -22.44
N LYS A 136 -11.86 3.13 -21.49
CA LYS A 136 -10.62 2.39 -21.72
C LYS A 136 -10.64 1.07 -20.96
N GLU A 137 -10.46 1.14 -19.64
CA GLU A 137 -10.28 -0.03 -18.79
C GLU A 137 -10.96 0.16 -17.43
N VAL A 138 -11.32 -0.97 -16.80
CA VAL A 138 -11.73 -1.03 -15.40
C VAL A 138 -10.60 -1.72 -14.62
N ILE A 139 -10.06 -1.03 -13.62
CA ILE A 139 -9.01 -1.56 -12.74
C ILE A 139 -9.63 -1.95 -11.40
N ILE A 140 -9.55 -3.23 -11.03
CA ILE A 140 -10.11 -3.75 -9.77
C ILE A 140 -9.03 -3.74 -8.70
N SER A 141 -9.21 -2.86 -7.70
CA SER A 141 -8.26 -2.69 -6.58
C SER A 141 -8.94 -2.84 -5.21
N ALA A 142 -9.94 -3.72 -5.10
CA ALA A 142 -10.74 -3.89 -3.87
C ALA A 142 -10.03 -4.74 -2.78
N GLY A 143 -8.80 -5.18 -3.03
CA GLY A 143 -8.03 -6.05 -2.13
C GLY A 143 -8.27 -7.55 -2.36
N ALA A 144 -7.38 -8.38 -1.83
CA ALA A 144 -7.34 -9.83 -2.08
C ALA A 144 -8.63 -10.57 -1.69
N LEU A 145 -9.37 -10.07 -0.70
CA LEU A 145 -10.58 -10.71 -0.19
C LEU A 145 -11.88 -10.23 -0.86
N ARG A 146 -11.81 -9.20 -1.73
CA ARG A 146 -13.00 -8.61 -2.37
C ARG A 146 -12.91 -8.55 -3.89
N SER A 147 -11.72 -8.36 -4.44
CA SER A 147 -11.50 -8.36 -5.89
C SER A 147 -11.99 -9.65 -6.58
N PRO A 148 -11.68 -10.87 -6.08
CA PRO A 148 -12.23 -12.08 -6.69
C PRO A 148 -13.76 -12.17 -6.59
N LEU A 149 -14.36 -11.68 -5.51
CA LEU A 149 -15.83 -11.66 -5.37
C LEU A 149 -16.50 -10.72 -6.39
N ILE A 150 -15.87 -9.58 -6.67
CA ILE A 150 -16.35 -8.68 -7.73
C ILE A 150 -16.27 -9.37 -9.09
N LEU A 151 -15.20 -10.12 -9.37
CA LEU A 151 -15.07 -10.91 -10.59
C LEU A 151 -16.16 -11.98 -10.69
N GLU A 152 -16.39 -12.76 -9.64
CA GLU A 152 -17.45 -13.79 -9.59
C GLU A 152 -18.85 -13.19 -9.79
N LEU A 153 -19.16 -12.07 -9.11
CA LEU A 153 -20.42 -11.33 -9.29
C LEU A 153 -20.58 -10.73 -10.70
N SER A 154 -19.48 -10.64 -11.46
CA SER A 154 -19.45 -10.19 -12.84
C SER A 154 -19.47 -11.34 -13.85
N GLY A 155 -19.53 -12.60 -13.41
CA GLY A 155 -19.50 -13.78 -14.27
C GLY A 155 -18.08 -14.24 -14.67
N VAL A 156 -17.04 -13.74 -14.00
CA VAL A 156 -15.65 -14.18 -14.17
C VAL A 156 -15.24 -15.02 -12.97
N GLY A 157 -15.32 -16.33 -13.10
CA GLY A 157 -15.07 -17.27 -12.02
C GLY A 157 -15.42 -18.69 -12.43
N ASN A 158 -15.60 -19.58 -11.46
CA ASN A 158 -16.01 -20.95 -11.73
C ASN A 158 -17.54 -21.03 -11.96
N PRO A 159 -18.03 -21.66 -13.05
CA PRO A 159 -19.44 -21.91 -13.29
C PRO A 159 -20.12 -22.82 -12.24
#